data_AF-A0A9E0DB26-F1
#
_entry.id   AF-A0A9E0DB26-F1
#
_cell.length_a   1.000
_cell.length_b   1.000
_cell.length_c   1.000
_cell.angle_alpha   90.00
_cell.angle_beta   90.00
_cell.angle_gamma   90.00
#
_symmetry.space_group_name_H-M   'P 1'
#
loop_
_entity.id
_entity.type
_entity.pdbx_description
1 polymer ?
#
loop_
_entity_poly.entity_id
_entity_poly.type
_entity_poly.pdbx_seq_one_letter_code
_entity_poly.pdbx_strand_id
1 'polypeptide(L)'
;MPDTLVHSGRTWLVHYRPAIDTAITLCDFAINLNVRYTCSMHIISRKALRLFWEEVPDSASALQRWYRIVNETEYKSFVELRQTFPSADKVGDLIVFNIGGNKIRLITSIHFNRGKVYVRHVLTHEEYDRGTWKT
;
A
#
# COMPACT_ATOMS: atom_id res chain seq x y z
N MET A 1 58.20 9.30 3.74
CA MET A 1 58.26 7.99 3.04
C MET A 1 56.98 7.25 3.36
N PRO A 2 56.22 6.78 2.36
CA PRO A 2 54.88 6.23 2.55
C PRO A 2 54.90 4.70 2.57
N ASP A 3 54.07 4.09 3.41
CA ASP A 3 53.58 2.74 3.18
C ASP A 3 52.09 2.82 2.88
N THR A 4 51.76 2.40 1.66
CA THR A 4 50.42 2.32 1.13
C THR A 4 49.97 0.88 1.30
N LEU A 5 48.86 0.64 2.00
CA LEU A 5 48.10 -0.60 1.91
C LEU A 5 46.67 -0.28 1.48
N VAL A 6 46.43 -0.51 0.20
CA VAL A 6 45.10 -0.62 -0.42
C VAL A 6 44.50 -1.95 0.04
N HIS A 7 43.36 -1.90 0.73
CA HIS A 7 42.42 -3.01 0.76
C HIS A 7 41.00 -2.52 0.53
N SER A 8 40.40 -3.13 -0.48
CA SER A 8 38.99 -3.16 -0.82
C SER A 8 38.09 -3.42 0.39
N GLY A 9 36.95 -2.75 0.47
CA GLY A 9 35.90 -3.18 1.40
C GLY A 9 34.95 -2.05 1.74
N ARG A 10 33.93 -1.84 0.89
CA ARG A 10 32.76 -1.04 1.24
C ARG A 10 32.04 -1.71 2.41
N THR A 11 32.05 -1.07 3.58
CA THR A 11 31.07 -1.28 4.65
C THR A 11 30.87 0.04 5.39
N TRP A 12 29.64 0.21 5.92
CA TRP A 12 29.04 1.28 6.76
C TRP A 12 27.83 1.85 5.99
N LEU A 13 26.56 1.74 6.41
CA LEU A 13 25.94 1.39 7.68
C LEU A 13 24.60 0.68 7.43
N VAL A 14 24.29 -0.26 8.33
CA VAL A 14 22.98 -0.86 8.54
C VAL A 14 21.89 0.20 8.73
N HIS A 15 20.98 0.30 7.76
CA HIS A 15 19.60 0.68 8.04
C HIS A 15 18.72 -0.56 7.86
N TYR A 16 18.93 -1.53 8.76
CA TYR A 16 17.89 -2.48 9.09
C TYR A 16 16.79 -1.66 9.78
N ARG A 17 15.61 -1.55 9.16
CA ARG A 17 14.41 -0.96 9.78
C ARG A 17 13.52 -2.11 10.28
N PRO A 18 13.70 -2.64 11.51
CA PRO A 18 12.78 -3.61 12.06
C PRO A 18 11.61 -2.85 12.70
N ALA A 19 10.58 -2.57 11.92
CA ALA A 19 9.31 -2.10 12.48
C ALA A 19 8.09 -2.75 11.81
N ILE A 20 8.27 -3.37 10.63
CA ILE A 20 7.19 -4.02 9.87
C ILE A 20 7.12 -5.53 10.12
N ASP A 21 8.20 -6.19 10.55
CA ASP A 21 8.20 -7.66 10.75
C ASP A 21 7.57 -8.10 12.08
N THR A 22 7.65 -7.29 13.15
CA THR A 22 7.10 -7.70 14.45
C THR A 22 5.57 -7.62 14.51
N ALA A 23 4.93 -6.78 13.71
CA ALA A 23 3.47 -6.68 13.65
C ALA A 23 2.85 -7.89 12.91
N ILE A 24 3.52 -8.38 11.86
CA ILE A 24 3.09 -9.55 11.08
C ILE A 24 3.22 -10.81 11.94
N THR A 25 4.35 -11.01 12.62
CA THR A 25 4.58 -12.20 13.46
C THR A 25 3.67 -12.26 14.69
N LEU A 26 3.24 -11.11 15.24
CA LEU A 26 2.28 -11.09 16.36
C LEU A 26 0.83 -11.37 15.93
N CYS A 27 0.45 -11.06 14.69
CA CYS A 27 -0.86 -11.43 14.15
C CYS A 27 -1.00 -12.93 13.90
N ASP A 28 0.07 -13.62 13.51
CA ASP A 28 0.05 -15.07 13.29
C ASP A 28 -0.14 -15.86 14.61
N PHE A 29 0.38 -15.36 15.75
CA PHE A 29 0.23 -16.02 17.06
C PHE A 29 -1.20 -15.92 17.64
N ALA A 30 -1.99 -14.92 17.25
CA ALA A 30 -3.36 -14.70 17.73
C ALA A 30 -4.42 -15.61 17.08
N ILE A 31 -4.04 -16.40 16.06
CA ILE A 31 -4.97 -17.28 15.32
C ILE A 31 -5.53 -18.41 16.21
N ASN A 32 -4.85 -18.79 17.30
CA ASN A 32 -5.23 -19.93 18.15
C ASN A 32 -6.26 -19.64 19.28
N LEU A 33 -6.74 -18.40 19.46
CA LEU A 33 -7.61 -18.02 20.59
C LEU A 33 -9.03 -17.54 20.21
N ASN A 34 -9.44 -17.63 18.94
CA ASN A 34 -10.78 -17.24 18.47
C ASN A 34 -11.19 -15.78 18.81
N VAL A 35 -10.23 -14.90 19.09
CA VAL A 35 -10.44 -13.46 19.31
C VAL A 35 -9.71 -12.70 18.20
N ARG A 36 -10.46 -12.34 17.14
CA ARG A 36 -9.93 -11.59 16.00
C ARG A 36 -9.80 -10.10 16.34
N TYR A 37 -8.71 -9.68 16.97
CA TYR A 37 -8.30 -8.27 16.93
C TYR A 37 -7.33 -8.07 15.76
N THR A 38 -7.82 -8.26 14.54
CA THR A 38 -7.05 -7.85 13.35
C THR A 38 -7.10 -6.33 13.28
N CYS A 39 -6.03 -5.68 13.75
CA CYS A 39 -5.73 -4.28 13.46
C CYS A 39 -5.58 -4.13 11.95
N SER A 40 -6.69 -3.86 11.27
CA SER A 40 -6.79 -3.88 9.82
C SER A 40 -7.57 -2.68 9.32
N MET A 41 -7.16 -2.15 8.17
CA MET A 41 -7.94 -1.11 7.49
C MET A 41 -9.16 -1.76 6.81
N HIS A 42 -10.36 -1.29 7.17
CA HIS A 42 -11.61 -1.76 6.59
C HIS A 42 -11.92 -1.06 5.27
N ILE A 43 -11.91 -1.82 4.17
CA ILE A 43 -12.17 -1.32 2.81
C ILE A 43 -13.67 -1.43 2.51
N ILE A 44 -14.35 -0.28 2.40
CA ILE A 44 -15.82 -0.22 2.35
C ILE A 44 -16.39 -0.50 0.94
N SER A 45 -15.63 -0.27 -0.13
CA SER A 45 -16.14 -0.39 -1.50
C SER A 45 -15.40 -1.45 -2.32
N ARG A 46 -15.48 -2.72 -1.90
CA ARG A 46 -14.92 -3.85 -2.66
C ARG A 46 -15.62 -4.04 -4.01
N LYS A 47 -16.89 -3.64 -4.14
CA LYS A 47 -17.67 -3.75 -5.40
C LYS A 47 -17.02 -2.96 -6.54
N ALA A 48 -16.50 -1.76 -6.28
CA ALA A 48 -15.84 -0.94 -7.30
C ALA A 48 -14.59 -1.62 -7.89
N LEU A 49 -13.79 -2.27 -7.04
CA LEU A 49 -12.63 -3.06 -7.47
C LEU A 49 -13.06 -4.24 -8.34
N ARG A 50 -14.15 -4.91 -7.96
CA ARG A 50 -14.70 -6.06 -8.68
C ARG A 50 -15.20 -5.69 -10.06
N LEU A 51 -16.00 -4.64 -10.17
CA LEU A 51 -16.52 -4.18 -11.47
C LEU A 51 -15.38 -3.78 -12.41
N PHE A 52 -14.35 -3.11 -11.90
CA PHE A 52 -13.22 -2.70 -12.73
C PHE A 52 -12.43 -3.89 -13.30
N TRP A 53 -12.14 -4.92 -12.50
CA TRP A 53 -11.41 -6.07 -13.03
C TRP A 53 -12.27 -6.98 -13.91
N GLU A 54 -13.60 -6.86 -13.87
CA GLU A 54 -14.49 -7.55 -14.81
C GLU A 54 -14.38 -6.90 -16.21
N GLU A 55 -14.12 -5.58 -16.27
CA GLU A 55 -13.86 -4.84 -17.51
C GLU A 55 -12.41 -4.96 -18.01
N VAL A 56 -11.45 -5.00 -17.07
CA VAL A 56 -10.01 -5.14 -17.36
C VAL A 56 -9.44 -6.35 -16.61
N PRO A 57 -9.60 -7.58 -17.12
CA PRO A 57 -9.20 -8.82 -16.40
C PRO A 57 -7.74 -8.86 -15.95
N ASP A 58 -6.84 -8.30 -16.76
CA ASP A 58 -5.39 -8.21 -16.45
C ASP A 58 -5.09 -7.43 -15.16
N SER A 59 -6.04 -6.63 -14.67
CA SER A 59 -5.90 -5.85 -13.44
C SER A 59 -6.20 -6.63 -12.16
N ALA A 60 -6.90 -7.77 -12.26
CA ALA A 60 -7.49 -8.46 -11.12
C ALA A 60 -6.45 -8.84 -10.06
N SER A 61 -5.34 -9.46 -10.50
CA SER A 61 -4.28 -9.92 -9.59
C SER A 61 -3.64 -8.78 -8.81
N ALA A 62 -3.40 -7.64 -9.47
CA ALA A 62 -2.77 -6.48 -8.85
C ALA A 62 -3.71 -5.78 -7.86
N LEU A 63 -5.00 -5.64 -8.21
CA LEU A 63 -6.01 -5.06 -7.31
C LEU A 63 -6.31 -5.97 -6.11
N GLN A 64 -6.35 -7.29 -6.32
CA GLN A 64 -6.50 -8.27 -5.23
C GLN A 64 -5.30 -8.24 -4.28
N ARG A 65 -4.07 -8.13 -4.81
CA ARG A 65 -2.87 -7.98 -4.00
C ARG A 65 -2.92 -6.70 -3.15
N TRP A 66 -3.27 -5.57 -3.75
CA TRP A 66 -3.44 -4.31 -3.02
C TRP A 66 -4.51 -4.47 -1.91
N TYR A 67 -5.66 -5.05 -2.26
CA TYR A 67 -6.76 -5.27 -1.33
C TYR A 67 -6.31 -6.07 -0.11
N ARG A 68 -5.61 -7.18 -0.34
CA ARG A 68 -5.11 -8.06 0.71
C ARG A 68 -4.16 -7.32 1.65
N ILE A 69 -3.14 -6.66 1.10
CA ILE A 69 -2.13 -5.93 1.90
C ILE A 69 -2.81 -4.89 2.78
N VAL A 70 -3.70 -4.07 2.22
CA VAL A 70 -4.37 -3.00 2.97
C VAL A 70 -5.33 -3.59 4.01
N ASN A 71 -6.06 -4.66 3.69
CA ASN A 71 -6.98 -5.32 4.61
C ASN A 71 -6.27 -6.11 5.73
N GLU A 72 -4.98 -6.41 5.60
CA GLU A 72 -4.20 -7.17 6.60
C GLU A 72 -3.24 -6.27 7.40
N THR A 73 -3.13 -4.98 7.04
CA THR A 73 -2.19 -4.04 7.66
C THR A 73 -2.91 -2.87 8.31
N GLU A 74 -2.42 -2.44 9.48
CA GLU A 74 -2.82 -1.18 10.09
C GLU A 74 -1.83 -0.06 9.72
N TYR A 75 -2.37 1.00 9.13
CA TYR A 75 -1.66 2.27 8.92
C TYR A 75 -2.23 3.34 9.83
N LYS A 76 -1.38 4.03 10.60
CA LYS A 76 -1.78 5.19 11.42
C LYS A 76 -1.56 6.51 10.71
N SER A 77 -0.78 6.52 9.63
CA SER A 77 -0.50 7.72 8.85
C SER A 77 -0.20 7.43 7.38
N PHE A 78 -0.27 8.47 6.54
CA PHE A 78 0.18 8.37 5.16
C PHE A 78 1.67 8.04 5.04
N VAL A 79 2.50 8.51 6.00
CA VAL A 79 3.93 8.22 6.01
C VAL A 79 4.20 6.73 6.18
N GLU A 80 3.48 6.06 7.09
CA GLU A 80 3.56 4.60 7.26
C GLU A 80 3.04 3.87 6.02
N LEU A 81 1.90 4.29 5.49
CA LEU A 81 1.33 3.70 4.27
C LEU A 81 2.31 3.76 3.10
N ARG A 82 3.05 4.86 2.95
CA ARG A 82 4.06 5.03 1.89
C ARG A 82 5.28 4.12 2.07
N GLN A 83 5.51 3.56 3.26
CA GLN A 83 6.56 2.54 3.43
C GLN A 83 6.20 1.24 2.72
N THR A 84 4.90 0.87 2.70
CA THR A 84 4.42 -0.28 1.93
C THR A 84 4.15 0.06 0.47
N PHE A 85 3.67 1.29 0.19
CA PHE A 85 3.36 1.76 -1.16
C PHE A 85 4.14 3.05 -1.50
N PRO A 86 5.43 2.96 -1.86
CA PRO A 86 6.28 4.13 -2.09
C PRO A 86 5.79 5.09 -3.18
N SER A 87 5.11 4.53 -4.18
CA SER A 87 4.50 5.24 -5.32
C SER A 87 3.10 5.80 -5.02
N ALA A 88 2.61 5.68 -3.79
CA ALA A 88 1.35 6.31 -3.42
C ALA A 88 1.53 7.82 -3.26
N ASP A 89 0.60 8.58 -3.84
CA ASP A 89 0.61 10.04 -3.84
C ASP A 89 -0.63 10.59 -3.15
N LYS A 90 -0.47 11.71 -2.43
CA LYS A 90 -1.57 12.42 -1.79
C LYS A 90 -1.98 13.59 -2.68
N VAL A 91 -3.25 13.60 -3.11
CA VAL A 91 -3.85 14.65 -3.95
C VAL A 91 -5.05 15.22 -3.22
N GLY A 92 -4.88 16.38 -2.58
CA GLY A 92 -5.87 16.92 -1.64
C GLY A 92 -6.08 15.95 -0.47
N ASP A 93 -7.33 15.54 -0.24
CA ASP A 93 -7.70 14.56 0.80
C ASP A 93 -7.71 13.10 0.30
N LEU A 94 -7.32 12.89 -0.95
CA LEU A 94 -7.31 11.59 -1.60
C LEU A 94 -5.89 11.01 -1.67
N ILE A 95 -5.81 9.69 -1.65
CA ILE A 95 -4.59 8.92 -1.85
C ILE A 95 -4.75 8.13 -3.14
N VAL A 96 -3.78 8.30 -4.04
CA VAL A 96 -3.74 7.68 -5.35
C VAL A 96 -2.65 6.61 -5.33
N PHE A 97 -3.02 5.37 -5.66
CA PHE A 97 -2.09 4.25 -5.80
C PHE A 97 -1.84 3.93 -7.26
N ASN A 98 -0.57 3.68 -7.59
CA ASN A 98 -0.17 3.14 -8.88
C ASN A 98 -0.18 1.62 -8.84
N ILE A 99 -1.10 1.00 -9.58
CA ILE A 99 -1.34 -0.45 -9.56
C ILE A 99 -0.97 -1.07 -10.92
N GLY A 100 -0.41 -2.29 -10.89
CA GLY A 100 -0.16 -3.08 -12.10
C GLY A 100 0.92 -2.50 -13.02
N GLY A 101 1.98 -1.90 -12.48
CA GLY A 101 3.05 -1.29 -13.28
C GLY A 101 2.65 0.06 -13.88
N ASN A 102 2.05 0.94 -13.07
CA ASN A 102 1.55 2.27 -13.46
C ASN A 102 0.40 2.29 -14.47
N LYS A 103 -0.20 1.14 -14.81
CA LYS A 103 -1.33 1.06 -15.74
C LYS A 103 -2.63 1.63 -15.15
N ILE A 104 -2.79 1.49 -13.83
CA ILE A 104 -4.04 1.80 -13.12
C ILE A 104 -3.76 2.79 -12.01
N ARG A 105 -4.71 3.71 -11.80
CA ARG A 105 -4.78 4.66 -10.71
C ARG A 105 -5.97 4.30 -9.84
N LEU A 106 -5.68 3.83 -8.64
CA LEU A 106 -6.69 3.54 -7.63
C LEU A 106 -6.77 4.74 -6.68
N ILE A 107 -7.90 5.43 -6.70
CA ILE A 107 -8.12 6.65 -5.93
C ILE A 107 -8.95 6.31 -4.70
N THR A 108 -8.43 6.63 -3.53
CA THR A 108 -9.08 6.34 -2.25
C THR A 108 -9.14 7.56 -1.34
N SER A 109 -10.11 7.55 -0.44
CA SER A 109 -10.10 8.40 0.75
C SER A 109 -9.83 7.50 1.96
N ILE A 110 -8.83 7.84 2.77
CA ILE A 110 -8.40 7.02 3.91
C ILE A 110 -8.54 7.82 5.20
N HIS A 111 -9.33 7.27 6.13
CA HIS A 111 -9.47 7.77 7.49
C HIS A 111 -8.61 6.91 8.42
N PHE A 112 -7.34 7.28 8.57
CA PHE A 112 -6.38 6.53 9.38
C PHE A 112 -6.82 6.37 10.84
N ASN A 113 -7.45 7.40 11.42
CA ASN A 113 -7.97 7.38 12.79
C ASN A 113 -9.09 6.35 13.03
N ARG A 114 -9.84 5.99 11.98
CA ARG A 114 -10.95 5.04 12.04
C ARG A 114 -10.60 3.70 11.38
N GLY A 115 -9.42 3.59 10.80
CA GLY A 115 -9.02 2.47 9.97
C GLY A 115 -9.98 2.20 8.81
N LYS A 116 -10.47 3.25 8.13
CA LYS A 116 -11.42 3.09 7.01
C LYS A 116 -10.84 3.55 5.69
N VAL A 117 -11.02 2.74 4.66
CA VAL A 117 -10.59 3.01 3.29
C VAL A 117 -11.80 3.00 2.38
N TYR A 118 -12.03 4.12 1.70
CA TYR A 118 -13.09 4.31 0.74
C TYR A 118 -12.49 4.36 -0.66
N VAL A 119 -12.77 3.34 -1.48
CA VAL A 119 -12.43 3.38 -2.91
C VAL A 119 -13.38 4.36 -3.60
N ARG A 120 -12.82 5.41 -4.20
CA ARG A 120 -13.57 6.43 -4.93
C ARG A 120 -13.64 6.08 -6.41
N HIS A 121 -12.48 5.83 -7.02
CA HIS A 121 -12.38 5.49 -8.44
C HIS A 121 -11.26 4.48 -8.67
N VAL A 122 -11.43 3.67 -9.71
CA VAL A 122 -10.37 2.83 -10.29
C VAL A 122 -10.33 3.21 -11.76
N LEU A 123 -9.21 3.76 -12.20
CA LEU A 123 -9.08 4.37 -13.53
C LEU A 123 -7.83 3.85 -14.22
N THR A 124 -7.85 3.80 -15.54
CA THR A 124 -6.64 3.72 -16.35
C THR A 124 -5.81 5.00 -16.21
N HIS A 125 -4.52 4.94 -16.60
CA HIS A 125 -3.68 6.13 -16.61
C HIS A 125 -4.26 7.26 -17.47
N GLU A 126 -4.82 6.92 -18.64
CA GLU A 126 -5.42 7.88 -19.58
C GLU A 126 -6.68 8.55 -18.99
N GLU A 127 -7.53 7.79 -18.31
CA GLU A 127 -8.69 8.32 -17.58
C GLU A 127 -8.30 9.25 -16.44
N TYR A 128 -7.25 8.89 -15.70
CA TYR A 128 -6.74 9.70 -14.62
C TYR A 128 -6.22 11.06 -15.11
N ASP A 129 -5.49 11.06 -16.23
CA ASP A 129 -4.88 12.27 -16.81
C ASP A 129 -5.93 13.24 -17.37
N ARG A 130 -7.07 12.73 -17.85
CA ARG A 130 -8.23 13.56 -18.22
C ARG A 130 -8.78 14.38 -17.06
N GLY A 131 -8.52 13.99 -15.81
CA GLY A 131 -8.81 14.80 -14.62
C GLY A 131 -10.27 14.92 -14.21
N THR A 132 -11.21 14.25 -14.92
CA THR A 132 -12.66 14.30 -14.65
C THR A 132 -13.06 13.77 -13.28
N TRP A 133 -12.18 13.00 -12.61
CA TRP A 133 -12.39 12.48 -11.26
C TRP A 133 -12.20 13.54 -10.15
N LYS A 134 -11.64 14.72 -10.49
CA LYS A 134 -11.41 15.82 -9.54
C LYS A 134 -12.62 16.73 -9.36
N THR A 135 -13.64 16.57 -10.20
CA THR A 135 -14.83 17.43 -10.31
C THR A 135 -15.89 17.11 -9.26
#